data_AF-A0A914PZZ4-F1
#
_entry.id   AF-A0A914PZZ4-F1
#
_cell.length_a   1.000
_cell.length_b   1.000
_cell.length_c   1.000
_cell.angle_alpha   90.00
_cell.angle_beta   90.00
_cell.angle_gamma   90.00
#
_symmetry.space_group_name_H-M   'P 1'
#
loop_
_entity.id
_entity.type
_entity.pdbx_description
1 polymer ?
#
loop_
_entity_poly.entity_id
_entity_poly.type
_entity_poly.pdbx_seq_one_letter_code
_entity_poly.pdbx_strand_id
1 'polypeptide(L)'
;MRGFLDLLTSTTSIEYVKLIVSSLSYTQKGSFSRGIFETALTSTDEISRKWCTRFLAVLAGTRTIPDFGEWGMKLLIGQLGDRCGKVVRHAVRLLHFWLPKYPEALTFLSRSCLEPLGSAGTLLKTHIFASEKIVSSLMEETREAIEHWLNSYHEEYVSIIEEDLKVALLNVKKSIKGTYARPSNEKFDKYGVPMPVHLFGQLAKHSVGRGLLFQSNIPAFLLKILIETGVSTEAAILKVKAALLSLGHIAGNLPSGL
;
A
#
# COMPACT_ATOMS: atom_id res chain seq x y z
N MET A 1 9.00 33.55 -7.98
CA MET A 1 8.88 32.08 -8.11
C MET A 1 10.23 31.38 -8.15
N ARG A 2 11.21 31.74 -9.00
CA ARG A 2 12.57 31.15 -8.96
C ARG A 2 13.23 31.12 -7.58
N GLY A 3 13.14 32.23 -6.82
CA GLY A 3 13.68 32.28 -5.46
C GLY A 3 13.13 31.22 -4.49
N PHE A 4 11.94 30.64 -4.73
CA PHE A 4 11.46 29.52 -3.91
C PHE A 4 12.20 28.22 -4.18
N LEU A 5 12.65 27.96 -5.42
CA LEU A 5 13.48 26.78 -5.70
C LEU A 5 14.84 26.90 -5.03
N ASP A 6 15.45 28.09 -5.10
CA ASP A 6 16.75 28.36 -4.46
C ASP A 6 16.69 28.21 -2.94
N LEU A 7 15.50 28.43 -2.35
CA LEU A 7 15.21 28.22 -0.94
C LEU A 7 14.91 26.77 -0.57
N LEU A 8 14.74 25.83 -1.52
CA LEU A 8 14.43 24.42 -1.21
C LEU A 8 15.70 23.55 -1.26
N THR A 9 16.50 23.66 -0.20
CA THR A 9 17.73 22.89 -0.03
C THR A 9 17.64 21.95 1.17
N SER A 10 18.67 21.12 1.37
CA SER A 10 18.75 20.20 2.51
C SER A 10 18.92 20.90 3.86
N THR A 11 19.21 22.20 3.88
CA THR A 11 19.39 23.00 5.11
C THR A 11 18.20 23.91 5.40
N THR A 12 17.20 23.95 4.50
CA THR A 12 15.99 24.75 4.68
C THR A 12 15.18 24.24 5.85
N SER A 13 14.76 25.15 6.74
CA SER A 13 13.89 24.77 7.86
C SER A 13 12.52 24.32 7.36
N ILE A 14 11.96 23.32 8.04
CA ILE A 14 10.67 22.73 7.70
C ILE A 14 9.52 23.74 7.72
N GLU A 15 9.59 24.76 8.58
CA GLU A 15 8.59 25.83 8.67
C GLU A 15 8.46 26.58 7.34
N TYR A 16 9.60 26.89 6.69
CA TYR A 16 9.61 27.53 5.38
C TYR A 16 9.11 26.61 4.28
N VAL A 17 9.52 25.33 4.29
CA VAL A 17 9.03 24.34 3.32
C VAL A 17 7.50 24.22 3.42
N LYS A 18 6.96 24.12 4.64
CA LYS A 18 5.52 24.08 4.91
C LYS A 18 4.81 25.30 4.36
N LEU A 19 5.31 26.50 4.67
CA LEU A 19 4.71 27.75 4.22
C LEU A 19 4.68 27.85 2.70
N ILE A 20 5.81 27.56 2.04
CA ILE A 20 5.92 27.59 0.58
C ILE A 20 4.98 26.57 -0.04
N VAL A 21 5.07 25.30 0.35
CA VAL A 21 4.29 24.21 -0.27
C VAL A 21 2.79 24.37 -0.01
N SER A 22 2.37 24.73 1.20
CA SER A 22 0.93 24.83 1.51
C SER A 22 0.24 26.07 0.91
N SER A 23 0.99 27.07 0.44
CA SER A 23 0.43 28.31 -0.12
C SER A 23 0.31 28.33 -1.64
N LEU A 24 0.80 27.30 -2.33
CA LEU A 24 0.80 27.22 -3.78
C LEU A 24 -0.45 26.52 -4.33
N SER A 25 -0.87 26.91 -5.54
CA SER A 25 -1.90 26.20 -6.29
C SER A 25 -1.29 25.14 -7.21
N TYR A 26 -1.85 23.94 -7.19
CA TYR A 26 -1.40 22.79 -8.00
C TYR A 26 -2.35 22.43 -9.15
N THR A 27 -3.37 23.27 -9.40
CA THR A 27 -4.44 22.95 -10.36
C THR A 27 -3.96 22.95 -11.81
N GLN A 28 -2.99 23.80 -12.16
CA GLN A 28 -2.46 23.90 -13.52
C GLN A 28 -1.36 22.87 -13.79
N LYS A 29 -1.58 22.02 -14.80
CA LYS A 29 -0.59 21.02 -15.28
C LYS A 29 0.68 21.73 -15.78
N GLY A 30 1.83 21.18 -15.42
CA GLY A 30 3.14 21.74 -15.78
C GLY A 30 3.48 23.08 -15.12
N SER A 31 2.68 23.54 -14.16
CA SER A 31 2.95 24.79 -13.46
C SER A 31 4.26 24.72 -12.66
N PHE A 32 4.91 25.88 -12.53
CA PHE A 32 6.11 26.01 -11.71
C PHE A 32 5.87 25.58 -10.26
N SER A 33 4.65 25.75 -9.74
CA SER A 33 4.24 25.30 -8.41
C SER A 33 4.39 23.79 -8.22
N ARG A 34 4.04 22.98 -9.23
CA ARG A 34 4.28 21.52 -9.19
C ARG A 34 5.77 21.21 -9.15
N GLY A 35 6.58 21.91 -9.93
CA GLY A 35 8.05 21.79 -9.91
C GLY A 35 8.68 22.15 -8.55
N ILE A 36 8.18 23.21 -7.90
CA ILE A 36 8.57 23.55 -6.51
C ILE A 36 8.26 22.38 -5.57
N PHE A 37 7.05 21.80 -5.67
CA PHE A 37 6.67 20.73 -4.77
C PHE A 37 7.46 19.43 -5.01
N GLU A 38 7.75 19.10 -6.28
CA GLU A 38 8.63 17.98 -6.64
C GLU A 38 10.05 18.16 -6.06
N THR A 39 10.56 19.39 -6.07
CA THR A 39 11.85 19.74 -5.46
C THR A 39 11.78 19.61 -3.93
N ALA A 40 10.69 20.05 -3.31
CA ALA A 40 10.46 19.89 -1.87
C ALA A 40 10.31 18.40 -1.46
N LEU A 41 9.89 17.54 -2.38
CA LEU A 41 9.77 16.09 -2.17
C LEU A 41 11.09 15.33 -2.33
N THR A 42 12.14 15.94 -2.87
CA THR A 42 13.37 15.22 -3.28
C THR A 42 14.66 15.86 -2.73
N SER A 43 14.73 17.18 -2.68
CA SER A 43 15.95 17.94 -2.41
C SER A 43 16.08 18.47 -0.97
N THR A 44 15.01 18.53 -0.20
CA THR A 44 15.05 19.04 1.19
C THR A 44 15.50 17.97 2.19
N ASP A 45 15.58 18.33 3.48
CA ASP A 45 15.91 17.40 4.57
C ASP A 45 14.83 16.31 4.77
N GLU A 46 15.16 15.27 5.55
CA GLU A 46 14.27 14.13 5.81
C GLU A 46 12.91 14.55 6.39
N ILE A 47 12.90 15.50 7.33
CA ILE A 47 11.69 15.89 8.06
C ILE A 47 10.75 16.61 7.09
N SER A 48 11.29 17.50 6.25
CA SER A 48 10.53 18.18 5.21
C SER A 48 9.99 17.23 4.15
N ARG A 49 10.80 16.29 3.62
CA ARG A 49 10.31 15.32 2.62
C ARG A 49 9.22 14.42 3.19
N LYS A 50 9.35 13.97 4.46
CA LYS A 50 8.29 13.23 5.16
C LYS A 50 6.99 14.06 5.24
N TRP A 51 7.11 15.35 5.56
CA TRP A 51 5.94 16.23 5.63
C TRP A 51 5.30 16.47 4.25
N CYS A 52 6.10 16.74 3.21
CA CYS A 52 5.61 16.89 1.84
C CYS A 52 4.91 15.62 1.35
N THR A 53 5.46 14.44 1.70
CA THR A 53 4.82 13.14 1.40
C THR A 53 3.46 13.02 2.09
N ARG A 54 3.31 13.50 3.32
CA ARG A 54 1.99 13.58 3.98
C ARG A 54 1.07 14.58 3.32
N PHE A 55 1.61 15.69 2.86
CA PHE A 55 0.83 16.72 2.19
C PHE A 55 0.25 16.23 0.85
N LEU A 56 0.91 15.29 0.14
CA LEU A 56 0.31 14.59 -0.99
C LEU A 56 -1.04 13.94 -0.65
N ALA A 57 -1.22 13.42 0.56
CA ALA A 57 -2.51 12.84 0.99
C ALA A 57 -3.59 13.90 1.17
N VAL A 58 -3.22 15.12 1.59
CA VAL A 58 -4.16 16.25 1.64
C VAL A 58 -4.59 16.61 0.21
N LEU A 59 -3.63 16.74 -0.70
CA LEU A 59 -3.90 17.03 -2.11
C LEU A 59 -4.76 15.93 -2.77
N ALA A 60 -4.50 14.66 -2.48
CA ALA A 60 -5.31 13.52 -2.93
C ALA A 60 -6.77 13.60 -2.43
N GLY A 61 -7.01 14.18 -1.25
CA GLY A 61 -8.36 14.42 -0.75
C GLY A 61 -9.08 15.57 -1.44
N THR A 62 -8.37 16.44 -2.16
CA THR A 62 -8.98 17.59 -2.84
C THR A 62 -9.52 17.21 -4.22
N ARG A 63 -10.77 17.56 -4.50
CA ARG A 63 -11.39 17.35 -5.84
C ARG A 63 -10.96 18.40 -6.88
N THR A 64 -10.09 19.33 -6.51
CA THR A 64 -9.74 20.51 -7.32
C THR A 64 -8.55 20.31 -8.26
N ILE A 65 -7.81 19.20 -8.13
CA ILE A 65 -6.63 18.89 -8.96
C ILE A 65 -7.05 17.84 -10.02
N PRO A 66 -7.28 18.24 -11.28
CA PRO A 66 -7.96 17.37 -12.25
C PRO A 66 -7.19 16.08 -12.62
N ASP A 67 -5.86 16.15 -12.68
CA ASP A 67 -4.96 15.07 -13.10
C ASP A 67 -4.14 14.52 -11.93
N PHE A 68 -4.68 14.55 -10.71
CA PHE A 68 -3.96 14.09 -9.53
C PHE A 68 -3.52 12.62 -9.63
N GLY A 69 -4.32 11.74 -10.23
CA GLY A 69 -3.94 10.34 -10.45
C GLY A 69 -2.74 10.15 -11.38
N GLU A 70 -2.52 11.07 -12.34
CA GLU A 70 -1.37 11.04 -13.25
C GLU A 70 -0.13 11.68 -12.60
N TRP A 71 -0.33 12.82 -11.94
CA TRP A 71 0.75 13.62 -11.37
C TRP A 71 1.03 13.26 -9.90
N GLY A 72 0.07 13.52 -9.01
CA GLY A 72 0.23 13.39 -7.56
C GLY A 72 0.49 11.94 -7.11
N MET A 73 -0.23 10.97 -7.68
CA MET A 73 0.03 9.55 -7.37
C MET A 73 1.39 9.09 -7.90
N LYS A 74 1.84 9.60 -9.05
CA LYS A 74 3.20 9.31 -9.56
C LYS A 74 4.27 9.86 -8.62
N LEU A 75 4.08 11.06 -8.06
CA LEU A 75 4.97 11.60 -7.02
C LEU A 75 4.96 10.74 -5.77
N LEU A 76 3.78 10.29 -5.31
CA LEU A 76 3.66 9.45 -4.14
C LEU A 76 4.33 8.08 -4.33
N ILE A 77 4.18 7.47 -5.51
CA ILE A 77 4.89 6.23 -5.88
C ILE A 77 6.40 6.48 -5.95
N GLY A 78 6.82 7.64 -6.46
CA GLY A 78 8.24 8.04 -6.49
C GLY A 78 8.89 8.10 -5.11
N GLN A 79 8.13 8.43 -4.05
CA GLN A 79 8.62 8.43 -2.67
C GLN A 79 8.98 7.04 -2.12
N LEU A 80 8.63 5.96 -2.83
CA LEU A 80 9.12 4.61 -2.50
C LEU A 80 10.63 4.46 -2.71
N GLY A 81 11.22 5.32 -3.55
CA GLY A 81 12.67 5.38 -3.78
C GLY A 81 13.43 6.36 -2.87
N ASP A 82 12.79 6.89 -1.82
CA ASP A 82 13.46 7.84 -0.93
C ASP A 82 14.59 7.19 -0.11
N ARG A 83 15.70 7.91 0.06
CA ARG A 83 16.86 7.46 0.86
C ARG A 83 16.55 7.20 2.34
N CYS A 84 15.48 7.77 2.88
CA CYS A 84 15.05 7.57 4.25
C CYS A 84 13.89 6.57 4.34
N GLY A 85 14.13 5.44 5.00
CA GLY A 85 13.10 4.44 5.26
C GLY A 85 11.88 4.95 6.04
N LYS A 86 11.97 6.07 6.78
CA LYS A 86 10.79 6.70 7.42
C LYS A 86 9.85 7.36 6.41
N VAL A 87 10.41 7.96 5.36
CA VAL A 87 9.64 8.55 4.24
C VAL A 87 8.99 7.42 3.44
N VAL A 88 9.76 6.40 3.06
CA VAL A 88 9.27 5.21 2.34
C VAL A 88 8.11 4.54 3.09
N ARG A 89 8.27 4.26 4.40
CA ARG A 89 7.18 3.68 5.21
C ARG A 89 5.92 4.55 5.24
N HIS A 90 6.07 5.87 5.19
CA HIS A 90 4.93 6.78 5.13
C HIS A 90 4.25 6.72 3.76
N ALA A 91 5.04 6.72 2.67
CA ALA A 91 4.52 6.58 1.31
C ALA A 91 3.73 5.28 1.14
N VAL A 92 4.26 4.14 1.60
CA VAL A 92 3.56 2.84 1.57
C VAL A 92 2.18 2.91 2.23
N ARG A 93 2.09 3.48 3.44
CA ARG A 93 0.81 3.64 4.16
C ARG A 93 -0.20 4.48 3.38
N LEU A 94 0.25 5.59 2.82
CA LEU A 94 -0.60 6.47 2.03
C LEU A 94 -1.06 5.78 0.74
N LEU A 95 -0.18 5.04 0.07
CA LEU A 95 -0.53 4.32 -1.15
C LEU A 95 -1.60 3.25 -0.91
N HIS A 96 -1.51 2.47 0.17
CA HIS A 96 -2.57 1.51 0.52
C HIS A 96 -3.96 2.17 0.64
N PHE A 97 -4.02 3.41 1.14
CA PHE A 97 -5.27 4.14 1.28
C PHE A 97 -5.77 4.79 -0.02
N TRP A 98 -4.85 5.30 -0.84
CA TRP A 98 -5.19 6.11 -2.02
C TRP A 98 -5.25 5.32 -3.33
N LEU A 99 -4.49 4.23 -3.49
CA LEU A 99 -4.51 3.43 -4.73
C LEU A 99 -5.91 2.95 -5.13
N PRO A 100 -6.78 2.45 -4.22
CA PRO A 100 -8.14 2.06 -4.58
C PRO A 100 -9.01 3.22 -5.12
N LYS A 101 -8.64 4.47 -4.80
CA LYS A 101 -9.36 5.69 -5.23
C LYS A 101 -8.81 6.27 -6.54
N TYR A 102 -7.64 5.82 -6.97
CA TYR A 102 -6.93 6.26 -8.17
C TYR A 102 -6.45 5.05 -8.99
N PRO A 103 -7.38 4.26 -9.58
CA PRO A 103 -7.04 3.03 -10.30
C PRO A 103 -6.11 3.25 -11.50
N GLU A 104 -6.12 4.43 -12.11
CA GLU A 104 -5.18 4.82 -13.17
C GLU A 104 -3.71 4.73 -12.71
N ALA A 105 -3.45 4.94 -11.42
CA ALA A 105 -2.11 4.91 -10.85
C ALA A 105 -1.53 3.50 -10.76
N LEU A 106 -2.36 2.45 -10.87
CA LEU A 106 -1.91 1.06 -10.87
C LEU A 106 -0.95 0.76 -12.03
N THR A 107 -1.09 1.48 -13.15
CA THR A 107 -0.19 1.36 -14.30
C THR A 107 1.22 1.88 -14.02
N PHE A 108 1.37 2.87 -13.14
CA PHE A 108 2.67 3.35 -12.69
C PHE A 108 3.25 2.39 -11.65
N LEU A 109 2.41 1.90 -10.74
CA LEU A 109 2.82 0.96 -9.71
C LEU A 109 3.33 -0.36 -10.32
N SER A 110 2.67 -0.86 -11.37
CA SER A 110 3.09 -2.10 -12.06
C SER A 110 4.45 -2.02 -12.74
N ARG A 111 4.98 -0.81 -12.95
CA ARG A 111 6.30 -0.56 -13.52
C ARG A 111 7.36 -0.24 -12.46
N SER A 112 6.96 -0.21 -11.18
CA SER A 112 7.84 0.15 -10.08
C SER A 112 8.54 -1.08 -9.50
N CYS A 113 9.80 -0.91 -9.08
CA CYS A 113 10.56 -1.94 -8.35
C CYS A 113 10.12 -1.95 -6.88
N LEU A 114 9.44 -3.00 -6.46
CA LEU A 114 8.85 -3.14 -5.11
C LEU A 114 9.54 -4.22 -4.27
N GLU A 115 10.39 -5.03 -4.89
CA GLU A 115 11.14 -6.13 -4.28
C GLU A 115 11.96 -5.69 -3.06
N PRO A 116 12.64 -4.52 -3.07
CA PRO A 116 13.42 -4.06 -1.91
C PRO A 116 12.58 -3.76 -0.66
N LEU A 117 11.25 -3.63 -0.81
CA LEU A 117 10.34 -3.36 0.30
C LEU A 117 9.89 -4.64 1.02
N GLY A 118 10.30 -5.82 0.56
CA GLY A 118 9.93 -7.11 1.14
C GLY A 118 8.41 -7.30 1.21
N SER A 119 7.89 -7.74 2.37
CA SER A 119 6.47 -7.99 2.60
C SER A 119 5.59 -6.76 2.35
N ALA A 120 6.07 -5.56 2.69
CA ALA A 120 5.34 -4.33 2.41
C ALA A 120 5.22 -4.09 0.90
N GLY A 121 6.24 -4.46 0.12
CA GLY A 121 6.23 -4.45 -1.33
C GLY A 121 5.21 -5.45 -1.90
N THR A 122 5.18 -6.68 -1.38
CA THR A 122 4.21 -7.70 -1.80
C THR A 122 2.76 -7.24 -1.57
N LEU A 123 2.44 -6.72 -0.37
CA LEU A 123 1.12 -6.14 -0.10
C LEU A 123 0.82 -4.97 -1.04
N LEU A 124 1.79 -4.09 -1.30
CA LEU A 124 1.55 -2.94 -2.17
C LEU A 124 1.29 -3.37 -3.62
N LYS A 125 2.09 -4.30 -4.14
CA LYS A 125 1.93 -4.93 -5.46
C LYS A 125 0.54 -5.57 -5.61
N THR A 126 -0.02 -6.07 -4.52
CA THR A 126 -1.33 -6.73 -4.50
C THR A 126 -2.46 -5.85 -5.05
N HIS A 127 -2.37 -4.52 -4.90
CA HIS A 127 -3.36 -3.59 -5.46
C HIS A 127 -3.48 -3.66 -6.99
N ILE A 128 -2.41 -4.06 -7.69
CA ILE A 128 -2.39 -4.16 -9.16
C ILE A 128 -3.41 -5.19 -9.66
N PHE A 129 -3.59 -6.29 -8.93
CA PHE A 129 -4.48 -7.39 -9.30
C PHE A 129 -5.97 -7.04 -9.22
N ALA A 130 -6.31 -5.85 -8.71
CA ALA A 130 -7.68 -5.32 -8.76
C ALA A 130 -8.09 -4.93 -10.20
N SER A 131 -7.11 -4.67 -11.08
CA SER A 131 -7.35 -4.25 -12.46
C SER A 131 -7.37 -5.46 -13.40
N GLU A 132 -8.55 -5.80 -13.91
CA GLU A 132 -8.73 -6.87 -14.90
C GLU A 132 -7.83 -6.68 -16.13
N LYS A 133 -7.72 -5.44 -16.63
CA LYS A 133 -6.84 -5.10 -17.77
C LYS A 133 -5.38 -5.45 -17.52
N ILE A 134 -4.86 -5.15 -16.32
CA ILE A 134 -3.46 -5.44 -16.00
C ILE A 134 -3.27 -6.95 -15.83
N VAL A 135 -4.18 -7.63 -15.12
CA VAL A 135 -4.14 -9.09 -14.95
C VAL A 135 -4.16 -9.81 -16.29
N SER A 136 -5.04 -9.41 -17.22
CA SER A 136 -5.08 -9.98 -18.57
C SER A 136 -3.78 -9.80 -19.35
N SER A 137 -3.03 -8.73 -19.08
CA SER A 137 -1.73 -8.48 -19.73
C SER A 137 -0.54 -9.18 -19.04
N LEU A 138 -0.70 -9.60 -17.79
CA LEU A 138 0.35 -10.17 -16.94
C LEU A 138 -0.11 -11.53 -16.36
N MET A 139 -0.57 -12.42 -17.25
CA MET A 139 -1.19 -13.68 -16.84
C MET A 139 -0.20 -14.60 -16.12
N GLU A 140 1.04 -14.72 -16.63
CA GLU A 140 2.06 -15.57 -16.00
C GLU A 140 2.50 -15.02 -14.65
N GLU A 141 2.77 -13.72 -14.56
CA GLU A 141 3.12 -13.06 -13.30
C GLU A 141 1.98 -13.13 -12.27
N THR A 142 0.73 -13.16 -12.74
CA THR A 142 -0.42 -13.39 -11.86
C THR A 142 -0.46 -14.82 -11.33
N ARG A 143 -0.12 -15.83 -12.16
CA ARG A 143 -0.02 -17.22 -11.69
C ARG A 143 1.12 -17.40 -10.69
N GLU A 144 2.30 -16.84 -10.97
CA GLU A 144 3.42 -16.84 -10.03
C GLU A 144 3.05 -16.18 -8.70
N ALA A 145 2.29 -15.07 -8.73
CA ALA A 145 1.80 -14.42 -7.52
C ALA A 145 0.82 -15.31 -6.74
N ILE A 146 -0.09 -16.01 -7.43
CA ILE A 146 -1.02 -16.97 -6.80
C ILE A 146 -0.25 -18.09 -6.12
N GLU A 147 0.74 -18.68 -6.80
CA GLU A 147 1.58 -19.75 -6.25
C GLU A 147 2.39 -19.28 -5.05
N HIS A 148 3.01 -18.11 -5.13
CA HIS A 148 3.74 -17.52 -4.01
C HIS A 148 2.83 -17.30 -2.80
N TRP A 149 1.61 -16.79 -3.02
CA TRP A 149 0.65 -16.60 -1.94
C TRP A 149 0.18 -17.90 -1.31
N LEU A 150 -0.02 -18.94 -2.12
CA LEU A 150 -0.46 -20.24 -1.65
C LEU A 150 0.62 -20.99 -0.87
N ASN A 151 1.88 -20.84 -1.25
CA ASN A 151 2.98 -21.64 -0.70
C ASN A 151 3.57 -21.05 0.59
N SER A 152 3.52 -19.73 0.77
CA SER A 152 4.13 -19.10 1.94
C SER A 152 3.44 -17.82 2.40
N TYR A 153 3.04 -16.95 1.48
CA TYR A 153 2.63 -15.59 1.87
C TYR A 153 1.29 -15.53 2.63
N HIS A 154 0.39 -16.50 2.44
CA HIS A 154 -0.88 -16.53 3.18
C HIS A 154 -0.71 -16.74 4.70
N GLU A 155 0.36 -17.39 5.16
CA GLU A 155 0.70 -17.56 6.57
C GLU A 155 1.38 -16.31 7.11
N GLU A 156 2.26 -15.70 6.31
CA GLU A 156 2.86 -14.40 6.61
C GLU A 156 1.78 -13.31 6.73
N TYR A 157 0.76 -13.35 5.89
CA TYR A 157 -0.39 -12.45 5.92
C TYR A 157 -1.15 -12.50 7.26
N VAL A 158 -1.33 -13.68 7.84
CA VAL A 158 -1.89 -13.84 9.20
C VAL A 158 -1.03 -13.09 10.20
N SER A 159 0.29 -13.25 10.12
CA SER A 159 1.24 -12.61 11.04
C SER A 159 1.18 -11.07 10.93
N ILE A 160 1.01 -10.53 9.72
CA ILE A 160 0.83 -9.09 9.50
C ILE A 160 -0.44 -8.58 10.19
N ILE A 161 -1.58 -9.26 9.98
CA ILE A 161 -2.85 -8.88 10.63
C ILE A 161 -2.74 -8.95 12.15
N GLU A 162 -2.15 -10.02 12.67
CA GLU A 162 -1.99 -10.17 14.11
C GLU A 162 -1.07 -9.10 14.71
N GLU A 163 -0.01 -8.69 14.01
CA GLU A 163 0.84 -7.59 14.47
C GLU A 163 0.10 -6.25 14.43
N ASP A 164 -0.66 -5.96 13.37
CA ASP A 164 -1.47 -4.74 13.28
C ASP A 164 -2.54 -4.68 14.38
N LEU A 165 -3.19 -5.82 14.69
CA LEU A 165 -4.11 -5.95 15.81
C LEU A 165 -3.42 -5.75 17.16
N LYS A 166 -2.24 -6.34 17.37
CA LYS A 166 -1.45 -6.14 18.60
C LYS A 166 -1.08 -4.67 18.78
N VAL A 167 -0.62 -4.01 17.72
CA VAL A 167 -0.28 -2.57 17.75
C VAL A 167 -1.51 -1.73 18.09
N ALA A 168 -2.67 -2.03 17.51
CA ALA A 168 -3.87 -1.23 17.74
C ALA A 168 -4.51 -1.45 19.12
N LEU A 169 -4.54 -2.70 19.59
CA LEU A 169 -5.19 -3.05 20.86
C LEU A 169 -4.29 -2.79 22.07
N LEU A 170 -2.97 -3.02 21.92
CA LEU A 170 -2.03 -2.98 23.04
C LEU A 170 -1.08 -1.76 22.98
N ASN A 171 -1.04 -1.03 21.86
CA ASN A 171 -0.08 0.05 21.60
C ASN A 171 1.40 -0.40 21.76
N VAL A 172 1.64 -1.70 21.59
CA VAL A 172 2.96 -2.32 21.66
C VAL A 172 3.53 -2.40 20.25
N LYS A 173 4.69 -1.78 20.02
CA LYS A 173 5.44 -1.94 18.77
C LYS A 173 6.71 -2.72 19.04
N LYS A 174 7.00 -3.74 18.25
CA LYS A 174 8.34 -4.34 18.22
C LYS A 174 9.20 -3.63 17.18
N SER A 175 10.46 -3.38 17.52
CA SER A 175 11.48 -2.98 16.57
C SER A 175 11.83 -4.17 15.68
N ILE A 176 12.49 -3.91 14.55
CA ILE A 176 13.03 -4.94 13.65
C ILE A 176 13.95 -5.92 14.40
N LYS A 177 14.56 -5.50 15.51
CA LYS A 177 15.44 -6.33 16.36
C LYS A 177 14.69 -7.08 17.47
N GLY A 178 13.35 -7.09 17.45
CA GLY A 178 12.51 -7.78 18.44
C GLY A 178 12.36 -7.05 19.79
N THR A 179 13.05 -5.91 19.99
CA THR A 179 12.92 -5.09 21.20
C THR A 179 11.69 -4.20 21.14
N TYR A 180 11.06 -3.89 22.27
CA TYR A 180 9.94 -2.94 22.30
C TYR A 180 10.40 -1.55 21.83
N ALA A 181 9.75 -1.03 20.79
CA ALA A 181 9.95 0.31 20.27
C ALA A 181 9.03 1.28 21.02
N ARG A 182 9.49 2.53 21.24
CA ARG A 182 8.63 3.57 21.80
C ARG A 182 7.39 3.74 20.90
N PRO A 183 6.18 3.77 21.48
CA PRO A 183 4.97 4.11 20.74
C PRO A 183 5.17 5.45 20.04
N SER A 184 4.85 5.51 18.75
CA SER A 184 4.84 6.78 18.03
C SER A 184 3.66 7.61 18.51
N ASN A 185 3.85 8.91 18.79
CA ASN A 185 2.76 9.85 19.05
C ASN A 185 1.81 10.07 17.83
N GLU A 186 2.04 9.38 16.71
CA GLU A 186 1.07 9.26 15.63
C GLU A 186 -0.13 8.45 16.15
N LYS A 187 -1.18 9.16 16.56
CA LYS A 187 -2.46 8.57 16.93
C LYS A 187 -3.00 7.81 15.71
N PHE A 188 -3.15 6.49 15.82
CA PHE A 188 -3.94 5.74 14.86
C PHE A 188 -5.41 6.18 15.01
N ASP A 189 -6.10 6.34 13.88
CA ASP A 189 -7.44 6.91 13.83
C ASP A 189 -8.47 6.11 14.62
N LYS A 190 -9.57 6.78 15.03
CA LYS A 190 -10.75 6.21 15.70
C LYS A 190 -11.51 5.14 14.88
N TYR A 191 -11.02 4.77 13.69
CA TYR A 191 -11.74 3.95 12.69
C TYR A 191 -11.33 2.46 12.68
N GLY A 192 -10.57 2.00 13.70
CA GLY A 192 -10.15 0.61 13.82
C GLY A 192 -8.91 0.25 12.99
N VAL A 193 -8.58 -1.04 12.94
CA VAL A 193 -7.47 -1.57 12.15
C VAL A 193 -7.97 -1.84 10.74
N PRO A 194 -7.50 -1.11 9.71
CA PRO A 194 -7.90 -1.41 8.35
C PRO A 194 -7.38 -2.79 7.96
N MET A 195 -8.25 -3.61 7.38
CA MET A 195 -7.84 -4.91 6.87
C MET A 195 -6.83 -4.73 5.72
N PRO A 196 -5.65 -5.37 5.77
CA PRO A 196 -4.69 -5.33 4.68
C PRO A 196 -5.30 -5.87 3.37
N VAL A 197 -4.66 -5.51 2.25
CA VAL A 197 -5.07 -5.98 0.93
C VAL A 197 -4.68 -7.45 0.75
N HIS A 198 -5.57 -8.27 0.18
CA HIS A 198 -5.32 -9.68 -0.07
C HIS A 198 -5.41 -10.02 -1.57
N LEU A 199 -4.47 -10.82 -2.08
CA LEU A 199 -4.41 -11.17 -3.51
C LEU A 199 -5.69 -11.81 -4.01
N PHE A 200 -6.13 -12.90 -3.38
CA PHE A 200 -7.35 -13.60 -3.79
C PHE A 200 -8.59 -12.71 -3.70
N GLY A 201 -8.65 -11.79 -2.73
CA GLY A 201 -9.72 -10.80 -2.67
C GLY A 201 -9.68 -9.81 -3.84
N GLN A 202 -8.50 -9.36 -4.29
CA GLN A 202 -8.41 -8.50 -5.47
C GLN A 202 -8.79 -9.23 -6.76
N LEU A 203 -8.35 -10.48 -6.93
CA LEU A 203 -8.71 -11.30 -8.08
C LEU A 203 -10.20 -11.66 -8.12
N ALA A 204 -10.84 -11.83 -6.97
CA ALA A 204 -12.28 -12.13 -6.89
C ALA A 204 -13.18 -11.00 -7.42
N LYS A 205 -12.67 -9.77 -7.54
CA LYS A 205 -13.44 -8.60 -7.97
C LYS A 205 -13.85 -8.61 -9.44
N HIS A 206 -13.16 -9.38 -10.30
CA HIS A 206 -13.37 -9.37 -11.75
C HIS A 206 -13.38 -10.77 -12.36
N SER A 207 -13.86 -10.90 -13.60
CA SER A 207 -14.07 -12.20 -14.26
C SER A 207 -12.79 -12.97 -14.50
N VAL A 208 -11.76 -12.32 -15.05
CA VAL A 208 -10.48 -12.98 -15.36
C VAL A 208 -9.83 -13.53 -14.08
N GLY A 209 -9.80 -12.73 -13.01
CA GLY A 209 -9.23 -13.15 -11.73
C GLY A 209 -9.98 -14.31 -11.10
N ARG A 210 -11.32 -14.30 -11.14
CA ARG A 210 -12.13 -15.45 -10.71
C ARG A 210 -11.87 -16.71 -11.53
N GLY A 211 -11.69 -16.55 -12.86
CA GLY A 211 -11.29 -17.64 -13.73
C GLY A 211 -9.96 -18.26 -13.33
N LEU A 212 -8.96 -17.43 -13.01
CA LEU A 212 -7.66 -17.88 -12.51
C LEU A 212 -7.77 -18.61 -11.17
N LEU A 213 -8.50 -18.05 -10.21
CA LEU A 213 -8.72 -18.69 -8.90
C LEU A 213 -9.40 -20.06 -9.04
N PHE A 214 -10.35 -20.19 -9.98
CA PHE A 214 -11.03 -21.45 -10.25
C PHE A 214 -10.12 -22.46 -10.94
N GLN A 215 -9.36 -22.05 -11.95
CA GLN A 215 -8.40 -22.92 -12.66
C GLN A 215 -7.31 -23.46 -11.73
N SER A 216 -6.82 -22.63 -10.80
CA SER A 216 -5.86 -23.04 -9.77
C SER A 216 -6.50 -23.78 -8.59
N ASN A 217 -7.80 -24.09 -8.65
CA ASN A 217 -8.56 -24.81 -7.64
C ASN A 217 -8.43 -24.22 -6.21
N ILE A 218 -8.26 -22.90 -6.10
CA ILE A 218 -7.94 -22.22 -4.84
C ILE A 218 -9.07 -22.40 -3.81
N PRO A 219 -10.35 -22.13 -4.12
CA PRO A 219 -11.42 -22.25 -3.12
C PRO A 219 -11.55 -23.66 -2.55
N ALA A 220 -11.49 -24.70 -3.39
CA ALA A 220 -11.60 -26.08 -2.95
C ALA A 220 -10.39 -26.51 -2.12
N PHE A 221 -9.18 -26.08 -2.50
CA PHE A 221 -7.98 -26.32 -1.71
C PHE A 221 -8.07 -25.69 -0.30
N LEU A 222 -8.52 -24.43 -0.21
CA LEU A 222 -8.68 -23.75 1.08
C LEU A 222 -9.77 -24.42 1.94
N LEU A 223 -10.89 -24.84 1.34
CA LEU A 223 -11.93 -25.59 2.06
C LEU A 223 -11.42 -26.94 2.57
N LYS A 224 -10.62 -27.64 1.76
CA LYS A 224 -9.98 -28.90 2.16
C LYS A 224 -9.09 -28.70 3.38
N ILE A 225 -8.30 -27.62 3.43
CA ILE A 225 -7.52 -27.26 4.63
C ILE A 225 -8.44 -27.13 5.84
N LEU A 226 -9.56 -26.41 5.74
CA LEU A 226 -10.46 -26.22 6.88
C LEU A 226 -11.13 -27.51 7.37
N ILE A 227 -11.43 -28.44 6.47
CA ILE A 227 -12.10 -29.71 6.81
C ILE A 227 -11.10 -30.71 7.39
N GLU A 228 -9.93 -30.83 6.78
CA GLU A 228 -8.96 -31.89 7.09
C GLU A 228 -7.92 -31.48 8.14
N THR A 229 -7.64 -30.18 8.28
CA THR A 229 -6.63 -29.69 9.21
C THR A 229 -7.25 -29.52 10.59
N GLY A 230 -6.84 -30.37 11.54
CA GLY A 230 -7.19 -30.19 12.94
C GLY A 230 -6.52 -28.96 13.58
N VAL A 231 -6.96 -28.59 14.78
CA VAL A 231 -6.43 -27.43 15.53
C VAL A 231 -5.51 -27.82 16.68
N SER A 232 -4.79 -28.93 16.54
CA SER A 232 -3.98 -29.53 17.62
C SER A 232 -2.59 -28.94 17.80
N THR A 233 -2.08 -28.20 16.81
CA THR A 233 -0.73 -27.59 16.84
C THR A 233 -0.77 -26.15 16.36
N GLU A 234 0.17 -25.32 16.81
CA GLU A 234 0.30 -23.91 16.36
C GLU A 234 0.43 -23.79 14.84
N ALA A 235 1.21 -24.69 14.21
CA ALA A 235 1.35 -24.73 12.76
C ALA A 235 0.02 -25.05 12.06
N ALA A 236 -0.77 -25.98 12.60
CA ALA A 236 -2.07 -26.31 12.06
C ALA A 236 -3.09 -25.17 12.25
N ILE A 237 -3.05 -24.50 13.41
CA ILE A 237 -3.86 -23.29 13.69
C ILE A 237 -3.52 -22.18 12.70
N LEU A 238 -2.23 -21.95 12.41
CA LEU A 238 -1.79 -20.94 11.45
C LEU A 238 -2.35 -21.22 10.04
N LYS A 239 -2.30 -22.47 9.59
CA LYS A 239 -2.88 -22.90 8.30
C LYS A 239 -4.38 -22.67 8.24
N VAL A 240 -5.11 -23.01 9.30
CA VAL A 240 -6.54 -22.77 9.40
C VAL A 240 -6.86 -21.27 9.37
N LYS A 241 -6.11 -20.44 10.11
CA LYS A 241 -6.26 -18.96 10.06
C LYS A 241 -6.01 -18.41 8.66
N ALA A 242 -4.94 -18.84 8.01
CA ALA A 242 -4.58 -18.43 6.66
C ALA A 242 -5.69 -18.79 5.65
N ALA A 243 -6.23 -20.00 5.74
CA ALA A 243 -7.32 -20.46 4.88
C ALA A 243 -8.63 -19.70 5.13
N LEU A 244 -8.99 -19.46 6.39
CA LEU A 244 -10.18 -18.68 6.76
C LEU A 244 -10.11 -17.25 6.23
N LEU A 245 -8.97 -16.56 6.43
CA LEU A 245 -8.78 -15.20 5.93
C LEU A 245 -8.82 -15.16 4.41
N SER A 246 -8.12 -16.09 3.75
CA SER A 246 -8.10 -16.21 2.29
C SER A 246 -9.51 -16.37 1.70
N LEU A 247 -10.30 -17.30 2.25
CA LEU A 247 -11.70 -17.52 1.84
C LEU A 247 -12.59 -16.32 2.15
N GLY A 248 -12.43 -15.71 3.34
CA GLY A 248 -13.15 -14.50 3.72
C GLY A 248 -12.90 -13.34 2.76
N HIS A 249 -11.65 -13.18 2.30
CA HIS A 249 -11.30 -12.18 1.28
C HIS A 249 -11.92 -12.47 -0.07
N ILE A 250 -11.94 -13.73 -0.51
CA ILE A 250 -12.60 -14.13 -1.76
C ILE A 250 -14.08 -13.78 -1.67
N ALA A 251 -14.79 -14.31 -0.65
CA ALA A 251 -16.23 -14.13 -0.50
C ALA A 251 -16.62 -12.66 -0.33
N GLY A 252 -15.88 -11.90 0.48
CA GLY A 252 -16.16 -10.49 0.76
C GLY A 252 -15.89 -9.52 -0.40
N ASN A 253 -15.23 -9.97 -1.48
CA ASN A 253 -14.93 -9.14 -2.65
C ASN A 253 -15.63 -9.62 -3.94
N LEU A 254 -16.54 -10.60 -3.85
CA LEU A 254 -17.37 -10.97 -4.99
C LEU A 254 -18.29 -9.80 -5.38
N PRO A 255 -18.54 -9.58 -6.68
CA PRO A 255 -19.53 -8.61 -7.14
C PRO A 255 -20.92 -8.90 -6.55
N SER A 256 -21.64 -7.87 -6.13
CA SER A 256 -23.02 -8.00 -5.65
C SER A 256 -23.91 -8.55 -6.78
N GLY A 257 -24.55 -9.70 -6.58
CA GLY A 257 -25.47 -10.31 -7.55
C GLY A 257 -24.99 -11.62 -8.20
N LEU A 258 -23.94 -12.25 -7.66
CA LEU A 258 -23.65 -13.69 -7.85
C LEU A 258 -24.28 -14.53 -6.74
#